data_AF-A0AA39U0R9-F1
#
_entry.id   AF-A0AA39U0R9-F1
#
_cell.length_a   1.000
_cell.length_b   1.000
_cell.length_c   1.000
_cell.angle_alpha   90.00
_cell.angle_beta   90.00
_cell.angle_gamma   90.00
#
_symmetry.space_group_name_H-M   'P 1'
#
loop_
_entity.id
_entity.type
_entity.pdbx_description
1 polymer ?
#
loop_
_entity_poly.entity_id
_entity_poly.type
_entity_poly.pdbx_seq_one_letter_code
_entity_poly.pdbx_strand_id
1 'polypeptide(L)'
;MAAGRLSFSAFVLLSIVSAFTIDAKAQQMRKLYHLPSIPLPDAVSDPDTLYCPNALFKLYPCNPPRPPAHEQCMYTQESLLLEKTSGLYLASLAHVVPLPSSTEPPSTLTLHEKLCGGFREERVTHVWTATVDSQPVIAKIFDPLYFIDPYEGTDPFPLLDLSVSREAEAYRRLAPLQATQVPRCRGLFVSPLPSQGNRTVYVLLLEHVAGQDVRYLVPTSTSPSLCLVHRTAIVDAAVNVFYDILMCGVKQRDMAPRNLIIRPPKPSGAPFCDKEDCPVRCSVDPDNVESVMIDFEGSELWDPDHEFYDEQTREREMRALREEYMEDWWYGKYGI
;
A
#
# COMPACT_ATOMS: atom_id res chain seq x y z
N MET A 1 7.11 28.83 -47.83
CA MET A 1 5.90 28.94 -47.01
C MET A 1 4.73 28.31 -47.77
N ALA A 2 4.37 27.08 -47.45
CA ALA A 2 3.18 26.42 -47.98
C ALA A 2 2.65 25.46 -46.90
N ALA A 3 1.91 26.00 -45.93
CA ALA A 3 1.17 25.21 -44.96
C ALA A 3 -0.21 24.91 -45.57
N GLY A 4 -0.42 23.65 -45.95
CA GLY A 4 -1.67 23.17 -46.51
C GLY A 4 -2.80 23.24 -45.49
N ARG A 5 -3.90 23.90 -45.88
CA ARG A 5 -5.17 23.87 -45.14
C ARG A 5 -5.79 22.47 -45.31
N LEU A 6 -5.82 21.69 -44.24
CA LEU A 6 -6.71 20.52 -44.17
C LEU A 6 -8.16 21.03 -44.27
N SER A 7 -8.89 20.51 -45.25
CA SER A 7 -10.31 20.83 -45.49
C SER A 7 -11.17 20.47 -44.28
N PHE A 8 -12.14 21.32 -43.94
CA PHE A 8 -13.13 21.11 -42.87
C PHE A 8 -13.82 19.73 -42.94
N SER A 9 -13.99 19.18 -44.15
CA SER A 9 -14.51 17.80 -44.35
C SER A 9 -13.59 16.70 -43.80
N ALA A 10 -12.26 16.86 -43.88
CA ALA A 10 -11.33 15.86 -43.35
C ALA A 10 -11.35 15.82 -41.81
N PHE A 11 -11.58 16.96 -41.17
CA PHE A 11 -11.69 17.06 -39.72
C PHE A 11 -12.98 16.42 -39.19
N VAL A 12 -14.10 16.62 -39.89
CA VAL A 12 -15.39 16.00 -39.54
C VAL A 12 -15.36 14.48 -39.75
N LEU A 13 -14.75 14.00 -40.84
CA LEU A 13 -14.56 12.55 -41.07
C LEU A 13 -13.65 11.91 -40.01
N LEU A 14 -12.55 12.56 -39.60
CA LEU A 14 -11.69 12.04 -38.54
C LEU A 14 -12.44 11.94 -37.20
N SER A 15 -13.23 12.96 -36.85
CA SER A 15 -14.01 12.99 -35.62
C SER A 15 -15.12 11.93 -35.60
N ILE A 16 -15.78 11.69 -36.73
CA ILE A 16 -16.83 10.67 -36.88
C ILE A 16 -16.21 9.26 -36.82
N VAL A 17 -15.12 9.01 -37.55
CA VAL A 17 -14.43 7.72 -37.50
C VAL A 17 -13.92 7.43 -36.09
N SER A 18 -13.30 8.41 -35.44
CA SER A 18 -12.85 8.32 -34.04
C SER A 18 -14.01 7.95 -33.11
N ALA A 19 -15.15 8.65 -33.20
CA ALA A 19 -16.34 8.38 -32.39
C ALA A 19 -16.91 6.97 -32.62
N PHE A 20 -17.00 6.49 -33.87
CA PHE A 20 -17.43 5.13 -34.17
C PHE A 20 -16.47 4.06 -33.64
N THR A 21 -15.15 4.29 -33.70
CA THR A 21 -14.17 3.37 -33.09
C THR A 21 -14.24 3.35 -31.57
N ILE A 22 -14.53 4.47 -30.92
CA ILE A 22 -14.71 4.54 -29.47
C ILE A 22 -15.95 3.73 -29.06
N ASP A 23 -17.06 3.88 -29.77
CA ASP A 23 -18.31 3.16 -29.48
C ASP A 23 -18.18 1.65 -29.69
N ALA A 24 -17.50 1.23 -30.78
CA ALA A 24 -17.23 -0.18 -31.04
C ALA A 24 -16.32 -0.84 -29.98
N LYS A 25 -15.25 -0.14 -29.54
CA LYS A 25 -14.37 -0.62 -28.47
C LYS A 25 -15.09 -0.72 -27.13
N ALA A 26 -15.90 0.28 -26.78
CA ALA A 26 -16.71 0.26 -25.56
C ALA A 26 -17.72 -0.89 -25.57
N GLN A 27 -18.37 -1.14 -26.70
CA GLN A 27 -19.30 -2.26 -26.85
C GLN A 27 -18.59 -3.62 -26.75
N GLN A 28 -17.38 -3.74 -27.28
CA GLN A 28 -16.58 -4.98 -27.17
C GLN A 28 -16.12 -5.23 -25.72
N MET A 29 -15.64 -4.20 -25.02
CA MET A 29 -15.30 -4.31 -23.60
C MET A 29 -16.49 -4.77 -22.75
N ARG A 30 -17.68 -4.18 -22.98
CA ARG A 30 -18.92 -4.63 -22.30
C ARG A 30 -19.20 -6.12 -22.53
N LYS A 31 -19.02 -6.62 -23.75
CA LYS A 31 -19.20 -8.05 -24.03
C LYS A 31 -18.23 -8.93 -23.26
N LEU A 32 -16.98 -8.51 -23.12
CA LEU A 32 -15.95 -9.26 -22.38
C LEU A 32 -16.24 -9.29 -20.87
N TYR A 33 -16.69 -8.18 -20.27
CA TYR A 33 -17.09 -8.14 -18.86
C TYR A 33 -18.26 -9.08 -18.53
N HIS A 34 -19.10 -9.42 -19.51
CA HIS A 34 -20.19 -10.38 -19.32
C HIS A 34 -19.75 -11.85 -19.45
N LEU A 35 -18.50 -12.14 -19.81
CA LEU A 35 -17.99 -13.50 -19.82
C LEU A 35 -17.70 -13.96 -18.37
N PRO A 36 -18.04 -15.20 -18.01
CA PRO A 36 -17.70 -15.74 -16.71
C PRO A 36 -16.18 -15.86 -16.59
N SER A 37 -15.64 -15.52 -15.42
CA SER A 37 -14.23 -15.75 -15.12
C SER A 37 -13.94 -17.25 -15.01
N ILE A 38 -12.77 -17.66 -15.46
CA ILE A 38 -12.31 -19.05 -15.31
C ILE A 38 -11.89 -19.24 -13.84
N PRO A 39 -12.46 -20.21 -13.12
CA PRO A 39 -12.12 -20.44 -11.71
C PRO A 39 -10.65 -20.82 -11.57
N LEU A 40 -10.05 -20.44 -10.44
CA LEU A 40 -8.72 -20.91 -10.06
C LEU A 40 -8.74 -22.44 -9.88
N PRO A 41 -7.67 -23.15 -10.27
CA PRO A 41 -7.53 -24.56 -9.91
C PRO A 41 -7.59 -24.74 -8.38
N ASP A 42 -8.26 -25.79 -7.89
CA ASP A 42 -8.43 -26.06 -6.45
C ASP A 42 -7.10 -26.03 -5.66
N ALA A 43 -6.00 -26.46 -6.30
CA ALA A 43 -4.67 -26.48 -5.68
C ALA A 43 -4.06 -25.09 -5.44
N VAL A 44 -4.63 -24.03 -6.03
CA VAL A 44 -4.13 -22.65 -5.94
C VAL A 44 -5.24 -21.65 -5.62
N SER A 45 -6.44 -22.13 -5.30
CA SER A 45 -7.61 -21.27 -5.01
C SER A 45 -7.57 -20.67 -3.62
N ASP A 46 -6.91 -21.33 -2.66
CA ASP A 46 -6.81 -20.88 -1.28
C ASP A 46 -5.43 -20.29 -0.98
N PRO A 47 -5.30 -18.96 -0.81
CA PRO A 47 -4.02 -18.32 -0.47
C PRO A 47 -3.44 -18.81 0.85
N ASP A 48 -4.26 -19.26 1.80
CA ASP A 48 -3.78 -19.69 3.12
C ASP A 48 -3.09 -21.07 3.07
N THR A 49 -3.19 -21.79 1.95
CA THR A 49 -2.37 -23.00 1.71
C THR A 49 -0.92 -22.65 1.36
N LEU A 50 -0.69 -21.47 0.80
CA LEU A 50 0.62 -20.97 0.38
C LEU A 50 1.23 -20.05 1.42
N TYR A 51 0.44 -19.11 1.92
CA TYR A 51 0.80 -18.12 2.91
C TYR A 51 0.32 -18.59 4.28
N CYS A 52 1.15 -19.40 4.93
CA CYS A 52 0.87 -19.95 6.25
C CYS A 52 2.08 -19.83 7.18
N PRO A 53 1.87 -19.94 8.51
CA PRO A 53 2.98 -19.98 9.47
C PRO A 53 4.00 -21.06 9.11
N ASN A 54 5.28 -20.70 9.20
CA ASN A 54 6.46 -21.48 8.81
C ASN A 54 6.63 -21.71 7.29
N ALA A 55 5.83 -21.09 6.43
CA ALA A 55 6.07 -21.10 5.00
C ALA A 55 7.44 -20.44 4.68
N LEU A 56 8.18 -21.07 3.77
CA LEU A 56 9.54 -20.68 3.39
C LEU A 56 9.58 -20.11 1.99
N PHE A 57 10.17 -18.92 1.84
CA PHE A 57 10.34 -18.23 0.57
C PHE A 57 11.81 -17.98 0.31
N LYS A 58 12.23 -18.16 -0.95
CA LYS A 58 13.58 -17.81 -1.41
C LYS A 58 13.53 -16.41 -1.98
N LEU A 59 14.27 -15.49 -1.38
CA LEU A 59 14.28 -14.09 -1.76
C LEU A 59 15.46 -13.77 -2.66
N TYR A 60 15.15 -13.23 -3.84
CA TYR A 60 16.15 -12.75 -4.78
C TYR A 60 16.01 -11.23 -4.91
N PRO A 61 17.06 -10.43 -4.64
CA PRO A 61 16.96 -8.98 -4.76
C PRO A 61 16.53 -8.55 -6.15
N CYS A 62 15.62 -7.60 -6.26
CA CYS A 62 15.18 -7.09 -7.56
C CYS A 62 14.98 -5.57 -7.54
N ASN A 63 15.00 -4.98 -8.75
CA ASN A 63 14.57 -3.60 -8.90
C ASN A 63 13.04 -3.53 -8.91
N PRO A 64 12.45 -2.40 -8.49
CA PRO A 64 11.02 -2.16 -8.65
C PRO A 64 10.60 -2.30 -10.12
N PRO A 65 9.38 -2.79 -10.41
CA PRO A 65 8.83 -2.77 -11.75
C PRO A 65 8.70 -1.34 -12.25
N ARG A 66 8.54 -1.19 -13.57
CA ARG A 66 8.22 0.13 -14.13
C ARG A 66 6.78 0.47 -13.79
N PRO A 67 6.47 1.70 -13.35
CA PRO A 67 5.09 2.12 -13.17
C PRO A 67 4.31 1.97 -14.49
N PRO A 68 3.03 1.56 -14.44
CA PRO A 68 2.19 1.54 -15.63
C PRO A 68 2.01 2.95 -16.20
N ALA A 69 1.76 3.04 -17.51
CA ALA A 69 1.54 4.33 -18.17
C ALA A 69 0.25 5.04 -17.72
N HIS A 70 -0.71 4.29 -17.20
CA HIS A 70 -1.98 4.80 -16.70
C HIS A 70 -2.25 4.29 -15.29
N GLU A 71 -2.45 5.22 -14.35
CA GLU A 71 -2.61 4.89 -12.93
C GLU A 71 -3.95 4.23 -12.60
N GLN A 72 -4.92 4.28 -13.51
CA GLN A 72 -6.23 3.65 -13.30
C GLN A 72 -6.16 2.13 -13.31
N CYS A 73 -5.08 1.54 -13.86
CA CYS A 73 -4.87 0.08 -13.91
C CYS A 73 -6.07 -0.71 -14.46
N MET A 74 -6.89 -0.08 -15.32
CA MET A 74 -8.04 -0.74 -15.91
C MET A 74 -7.59 -1.79 -16.92
N TYR A 75 -8.39 -2.84 -17.07
CA TYR A 75 -8.17 -3.81 -18.14
C TYR A 75 -8.08 -3.15 -19.51
N THR A 76 -7.07 -3.57 -20.26
CA THR A 76 -7.11 -3.43 -21.71
C THR A 76 -8.01 -4.51 -22.29
N GLN A 77 -8.47 -4.30 -23.52
CA GLN A 77 -9.26 -5.33 -24.22
C GLN A 77 -8.49 -6.64 -24.37
N GLU A 78 -7.17 -6.57 -24.57
CA GLU A 78 -6.32 -7.75 -24.72
C GLU A 78 -6.12 -8.46 -23.38
N SER A 79 -5.84 -7.74 -22.29
CA SER A 79 -5.64 -8.36 -20.99
C SER A 79 -6.94 -8.96 -20.42
N LEU A 80 -8.10 -8.29 -20.58
CA LEU A 80 -9.39 -8.86 -20.21
C LEU A 80 -9.74 -10.09 -21.04
N LEU A 81 -9.48 -10.07 -22.35
CA LEU A 81 -9.70 -11.25 -23.19
C LEU A 81 -8.81 -12.42 -22.74
N LEU A 82 -7.54 -12.17 -22.44
CA LEU A 82 -6.62 -13.20 -21.96
C LEU A 82 -7.10 -13.79 -20.63
N GLU A 83 -7.48 -12.94 -19.67
CA GLU A 83 -8.02 -13.38 -18.38
C GLU A 83 -9.30 -14.20 -18.54
N LYS A 84 -10.27 -13.72 -19.34
CA LYS A 84 -11.54 -14.42 -19.55
C LYS A 84 -11.40 -15.71 -20.38
N THR A 85 -10.31 -15.88 -21.14
CA THR A 85 -10.08 -17.08 -21.98
C THR A 85 -9.09 -18.09 -21.39
N SER A 86 -8.13 -17.63 -20.60
CA SER A 86 -7.04 -18.45 -20.03
C SER A 86 -7.05 -18.50 -18.51
N GLY A 87 -7.75 -17.56 -17.85
CA GLY A 87 -7.81 -17.44 -16.41
C GLY A 87 -6.63 -16.69 -15.81
N LEU A 88 -6.85 -16.11 -14.63
CA LEU A 88 -5.87 -15.30 -13.92
C LEU A 88 -4.59 -16.09 -13.55
N TYR A 89 -4.73 -17.39 -13.26
CA TYR A 89 -3.60 -18.26 -12.98
C TYR A 89 -2.62 -18.38 -14.16
N LEU A 90 -3.12 -18.61 -15.37
CA LEU A 90 -2.26 -18.68 -16.57
C LEU A 90 -1.66 -17.32 -16.90
N ALA A 91 -2.40 -16.22 -16.69
CA ALA A 91 -1.86 -14.88 -16.82
C ALA A 91 -0.71 -14.62 -15.83
N SER A 92 -0.82 -15.11 -14.59
CA SER A 92 0.24 -15.01 -13.58
C SER A 92 1.49 -15.81 -13.95
N LEU A 93 1.33 -16.98 -14.57
CA LEU A 93 2.45 -17.76 -15.12
C LEU A 93 3.14 -17.09 -16.32
N ALA A 94 2.43 -16.24 -17.06
CA ALA A 94 3.01 -15.44 -18.14
C ALA A 94 3.74 -14.18 -17.61
N HIS A 95 3.34 -13.68 -16.44
CA HIS A 95 3.90 -12.49 -15.80
C HIS A 95 5.05 -12.84 -14.83
N VAL A 96 6.01 -13.65 -15.28
CA VAL A 96 7.16 -14.04 -14.45
C VAL A 96 8.23 -12.95 -14.47
N VAL A 97 8.63 -12.50 -13.30
CA VAL A 97 9.77 -11.61 -13.12
C VAL A 97 11.06 -12.45 -13.21
N PRO A 98 11.96 -12.17 -14.16
CA PRO A 98 13.20 -12.93 -14.29
C PRO A 98 14.04 -12.85 -13.02
N LEU A 99 14.45 -14.02 -12.50
CA LEU A 99 15.34 -14.06 -11.34
C LEU A 99 16.72 -13.50 -11.73
N PRO A 100 17.34 -12.67 -10.87
CA PRO A 100 18.69 -12.20 -11.11
C PRO A 100 19.66 -13.38 -11.16
N SER A 101 20.63 -13.31 -12.07
CA SER A 101 21.76 -14.24 -12.12
C SER A 101 22.74 -13.88 -10.99
N SER A 102 22.39 -14.19 -9.75
CA SER A 102 23.26 -13.93 -8.59
C SER A 102 24.15 -15.12 -8.28
N THR A 103 25.41 -14.85 -7.92
CA THR A 103 26.33 -15.84 -7.34
C THR A 103 26.09 -16.09 -5.85
N GLU A 104 25.38 -15.17 -5.17
CA GLU A 104 25.05 -15.31 -3.75
C GLU A 104 23.77 -16.15 -3.55
N PRO A 105 23.71 -16.99 -2.50
CA PRO A 105 22.51 -17.74 -2.21
C PRO A 105 21.35 -16.78 -1.85
N PRO A 106 20.11 -17.09 -2.26
CA PRO A 106 18.96 -16.29 -1.87
C PRO A 106 18.77 -16.33 -0.36
N SER A 107 18.47 -15.18 0.25
CA SER A 107 18.02 -15.13 1.64
C SER A 107 16.73 -15.95 1.81
N THR A 108 16.56 -16.56 2.98
CA THR A 108 15.37 -17.36 3.26
C THR A 108 14.45 -16.59 4.20
N LEU A 109 13.22 -16.38 3.77
CA LEU A 109 12.14 -15.80 4.57
C LEU A 109 11.30 -16.92 5.17
N THR A 110 11.04 -16.85 6.47
CA THR A 110 10.07 -17.72 7.18
C THR A 110 8.94 -16.87 7.70
N LEU A 111 7.70 -17.17 7.30
CA LEU A 111 6.51 -16.47 7.78
C LEU A 111 6.11 -16.96 9.19
N HIS A 112 5.62 -16.06 10.04
CA HIS A 112 5.18 -16.40 11.40
C HIS A 112 3.69 -16.12 11.59
N GLU A 113 3.30 -14.85 11.57
CA GLU A 113 1.93 -14.42 11.83
C GLU A 113 1.42 -13.51 10.71
N LYS A 114 0.22 -13.78 10.22
CA LYS A 114 -0.45 -12.93 9.24
C LYS A 114 -0.94 -11.69 9.97
N LEU A 115 -0.50 -10.52 9.53
CA LEU A 115 -1.03 -9.26 10.01
C LEU A 115 -2.26 -8.91 9.19
N CYS A 116 -3.33 -8.46 9.85
CA CYS A 116 -4.54 -8.01 9.16
C CYS A 116 -4.19 -6.84 8.23
N GLY A 117 -4.16 -7.11 6.92
CA GLY A 117 -4.24 -6.06 5.89
C GLY A 117 -5.52 -5.25 6.13
N GLY A 118 -5.46 -3.94 5.95
CA GLY A 118 -6.60 -3.06 6.23
C GLY A 118 -7.88 -3.48 5.52
N PHE A 119 -9.02 -2.98 6.00
CA PHE A 119 -10.40 -3.22 5.52
C PHE A 119 -10.69 -2.94 4.03
N ARG A 120 -9.67 -2.68 3.19
CA ARG A 120 -9.87 -2.57 1.75
C ARG A 120 -9.65 -3.94 1.14
N GLU A 121 -10.76 -4.56 0.74
CA GLU A 121 -10.84 -5.83 -0.01
C GLU A 121 -10.11 -5.77 -1.37
N GLU A 122 -9.60 -4.60 -1.75
CA GLU A 122 -8.99 -4.26 -3.04
C GLU A 122 -7.45 -4.15 -2.98
N ARG A 123 -6.75 -5.01 -2.23
CA ARG A 123 -5.28 -4.98 -2.17
C ARG A 123 -4.66 -6.29 -2.65
N VAL A 124 -3.56 -6.16 -3.41
CA VAL A 124 -2.73 -7.28 -3.87
C VAL A 124 -1.78 -7.80 -2.77
N THR A 125 -1.78 -7.18 -1.59
CA THR A 125 -0.69 -7.31 -0.61
C THR A 125 -1.10 -8.16 0.61
N HIS A 126 -0.34 -9.22 0.87
CA HIS A 126 -0.38 -10.00 2.11
C HIS A 126 0.73 -9.55 3.07
N VAL A 127 0.39 -9.18 4.30
CA VAL A 127 1.35 -8.66 5.28
C VAL A 127 1.59 -9.69 6.39
N TRP A 128 2.86 -9.95 6.70
CA TRP A 128 3.27 -10.97 7.67
C TRP A 128 4.39 -10.49 8.57
N THR A 129 4.36 -10.91 9.84
CA THR A 129 5.59 -10.98 10.63
C THR A 129 6.40 -12.17 10.12
N ALA A 130 7.71 -11.99 10.03
CA ALA A 130 8.59 -12.99 9.46
C ALA A 130 10.01 -12.87 10.01
N THR A 131 10.85 -13.85 9.69
CA THR A 131 12.30 -13.77 9.92
C THR A 131 13.06 -13.98 8.62
N VAL A 132 14.09 -13.17 8.42
CA VAL A 132 15.10 -13.36 7.38
C VAL A 132 16.45 -13.46 8.06
N ASP A 133 17.15 -14.57 7.85
CA ASP A 133 18.47 -14.81 8.45
C ASP A 133 18.47 -14.57 9.98
N SER A 134 17.42 -15.08 10.63
CA SER A 134 17.12 -14.94 12.07
C SER A 134 16.84 -13.51 12.58
N GLN A 135 16.69 -12.53 11.68
CA GLN A 135 16.29 -11.17 12.04
C GLN A 135 14.78 -10.97 11.84
N PRO A 136 14.06 -10.41 12.83
CA PRO A 136 12.63 -10.13 12.70
C PRO A 136 12.38 -9.01 11.69
N VAL A 137 11.41 -9.23 10.81
CA VAL A 137 11.00 -8.32 9.75
C VAL A 137 9.48 -8.33 9.56
N ILE A 138 8.98 -7.33 8.86
CA ILE A 138 7.66 -7.34 8.25
C ILE A 138 7.84 -7.64 6.76
N ALA A 139 7.12 -8.63 6.25
CA ALA A 139 7.08 -8.97 4.83
C ALA A 139 5.74 -8.53 4.24
N LYS A 140 5.79 -7.65 3.24
CA LYS A 140 4.64 -7.34 2.37
C LYS A 140 4.82 -8.14 1.07
N ILE A 141 3.96 -9.12 0.84
CA ILE A 141 3.99 -9.99 -0.33
C ILE A 141 2.91 -9.52 -1.30
N PHE A 142 3.30 -9.10 -2.49
CA PHE A 142 2.38 -8.63 -3.51
C PHE A 142 2.09 -9.75 -4.50
N ASP A 143 0.85 -10.20 -4.53
CA ASP A 143 0.41 -11.34 -5.33
C ASP A 143 -0.85 -10.98 -6.13
N PRO A 144 -0.73 -10.81 -7.46
CA PRO A 144 -1.87 -10.44 -8.31
C PRO A 144 -2.91 -11.56 -8.42
N LEU A 145 -2.55 -12.82 -8.08
CA LEU A 145 -3.45 -13.96 -8.24
C LEU A 145 -4.62 -13.94 -7.24
N TYR A 146 -4.40 -13.40 -6.05
CA TYR A 146 -5.39 -13.35 -4.97
C TYR A 146 -6.01 -11.95 -4.80
N PHE A 147 -5.85 -11.11 -5.83
CA PHE A 147 -6.53 -9.83 -5.90
C PHE A 147 -8.03 -10.04 -6.11
N ILE A 148 -8.84 -9.36 -5.31
CA ILE A 148 -10.29 -9.38 -5.42
C ILE A 148 -10.72 -7.97 -5.83
N ASP A 149 -11.25 -7.85 -7.05
CA ASP A 149 -11.91 -6.62 -7.50
C ASP A 149 -13.43 -6.81 -7.45
N PRO A 150 -14.15 -6.19 -6.50
CA PRO A 150 -15.60 -6.31 -6.41
C PRO A 150 -16.32 -5.70 -7.63
N TYR A 151 -15.64 -4.86 -8.41
CA TYR A 151 -16.18 -4.19 -9.60
C TYR A 151 -15.66 -4.79 -10.93
N GLU A 152 -14.77 -5.79 -10.87
CA GLU A 152 -14.12 -6.46 -12.01
C GLU A 152 -13.54 -5.52 -13.09
N GLY A 153 -13.17 -4.28 -12.76
CA GLY A 153 -12.68 -3.28 -13.72
C GLY A 153 -11.15 -3.18 -13.80
N THR A 154 -10.47 -3.67 -12.77
CA THR A 154 -9.05 -3.45 -12.49
C THR A 154 -8.24 -4.67 -12.88
N ASP A 155 -7.23 -4.45 -13.69
CA ASP A 155 -6.25 -5.44 -14.06
C ASP A 155 -5.22 -5.59 -12.92
N PRO A 156 -5.10 -6.78 -12.29
CA PRO A 156 -4.23 -6.97 -11.13
C PRO A 156 -2.75 -6.83 -11.46
N PHE A 157 -2.32 -6.99 -12.72
CA PHE A 157 -0.90 -6.91 -13.08
C PHE A 157 -0.38 -5.47 -13.19
N PRO A 158 -1.03 -4.54 -13.93
CA PRO A 158 -0.70 -3.12 -13.84
C PRO A 158 -0.86 -2.57 -12.42
N LEU A 159 -1.86 -3.05 -11.65
CA LEU A 159 -2.03 -2.64 -10.26
C LEU A 159 -0.86 -3.09 -9.39
N LEU A 160 -0.42 -4.35 -9.53
CA LEU A 160 0.80 -4.86 -8.88
C LEU A 160 2.01 -3.98 -9.18
N ASP A 161 2.26 -3.69 -10.46
CA ASP A 161 3.39 -2.87 -10.89
C ASP A 161 3.29 -1.46 -10.30
N LEU A 162 2.10 -0.87 -10.25
CA LEU A 162 1.86 0.43 -9.64
C LEU A 162 2.11 0.41 -8.13
N SER A 163 1.52 -0.54 -7.40
CA SER A 163 1.65 -0.69 -5.95
C SER A 163 3.11 -0.89 -5.54
N VAL A 164 3.83 -1.82 -6.18
CA VAL A 164 5.23 -2.12 -5.85
C VAL A 164 6.15 -0.95 -6.20
N SER A 165 5.99 -0.37 -7.39
CA SER A 165 6.84 0.75 -7.82
C SER A 165 6.67 1.99 -6.95
N ARG A 166 5.42 2.34 -6.60
CA ARG A 166 5.12 3.48 -5.72
C ARG A 166 5.63 3.27 -4.31
N GLU A 167 5.35 2.11 -3.71
CA GLU A 167 5.75 1.87 -2.32
C GLU A 167 7.28 1.83 -2.19
N ALA A 168 7.97 1.16 -3.12
CA ALA A 168 9.44 1.14 -3.13
C ALA A 168 10.05 2.55 -3.30
N GLU A 169 9.49 3.36 -4.20
CA GLU A 169 9.93 4.73 -4.44
C GLU A 169 9.63 5.66 -3.25
N ALA A 170 8.48 5.48 -2.58
CA ALA A 170 8.15 6.20 -1.35
C ALA A 170 9.20 5.93 -0.27
N TYR A 171 9.53 4.67 0.00
CA TYR A 171 10.58 4.32 0.97
C TYR A 171 11.95 4.89 0.58
N ARG A 172 12.27 4.95 -0.72
CA ARG A 172 13.51 5.56 -1.22
C ARG A 172 13.56 7.06 -0.90
N ARG A 173 12.48 7.81 -1.15
CA ARG A 173 12.39 9.25 -0.84
C ARG A 173 12.40 9.53 0.66
N LEU A 174 11.81 8.64 1.44
CA LEU A 174 11.71 8.73 2.90
C LEU A 174 12.96 8.23 3.63
N ALA A 175 14.08 7.99 2.92
CA ALA A 175 15.34 7.59 3.53
C ALA A 175 15.78 8.46 4.74
N PRO A 176 15.59 9.80 4.74
CA PRO A 176 15.92 10.63 5.91
C PRO A 176 15.10 10.32 7.18
N LEU A 177 13.91 9.73 7.03
CA LEU A 177 12.96 9.45 8.11
C LEU A 177 12.98 7.98 8.56
N GLN A 178 13.75 7.12 7.88
CA GLN A 178 13.80 5.70 8.19
C GLN A 178 14.41 5.44 9.57
N ALA A 179 13.85 4.46 10.30
CA ALA A 179 14.13 4.09 11.69
C ALA A 179 13.60 5.06 12.75
N THR A 180 13.16 6.25 12.37
CA THR A 180 12.57 7.23 13.28
C THR A 180 11.06 7.30 13.06
N GLN A 181 10.61 7.90 11.97
CA GLN A 181 9.19 8.14 11.68
C GLN A 181 8.62 7.19 10.63
N VAL A 182 9.46 6.47 9.90
CA VAL A 182 9.05 5.37 9.01
C VAL A 182 9.96 4.14 9.23
N PRO A 183 9.50 2.90 8.98
CA PRO A 183 10.34 1.72 9.12
C PRO A 183 11.52 1.75 8.16
N ARG A 184 12.66 1.15 8.53
CA ARG A 184 13.72 0.90 7.54
C ARG A 184 13.22 -0.06 6.45
N CYS A 185 13.39 0.34 5.20
CA CYS A 185 13.22 -0.56 4.07
C CYS A 185 14.48 -1.42 3.92
N ARG A 186 14.33 -2.74 4.07
CA ARG A 186 15.43 -3.70 3.98
C ARG A 186 15.71 -4.13 2.53
N GLY A 187 14.74 -3.91 1.64
CA GLY A 187 14.89 -4.16 0.21
C GLY A 187 13.62 -4.74 -0.41
N LEU A 188 13.61 -4.75 -1.74
CA LEU A 188 12.59 -5.39 -2.56
C LEU A 188 13.19 -6.66 -3.18
N PHE A 189 12.40 -7.73 -3.14
CA PHE A 189 12.80 -9.05 -3.59
C PHE A 189 11.72 -9.64 -4.48
N VAL A 190 12.12 -10.63 -5.28
CA VAL A 190 11.22 -11.54 -5.98
C VAL A 190 11.37 -12.93 -5.35
N SER A 191 10.25 -13.63 -5.18
CA SER A 191 10.24 -15.04 -4.78
C SER A 191 9.50 -15.89 -5.81
N PRO A 192 10.11 -16.97 -6.34
CA PRO A 192 9.37 -17.96 -7.10
C PRO A 192 8.48 -18.79 -6.17
N LEU A 193 7.39 -19.32 -6.72
CA LEU A 193 6.45 -20.21 -6.04
C LEU A 193 6.44 -21.58 -6.75
N PRO A 194 7.34 -22.52 -6.39
CA PRO A 194 7.49 -23.78 -7.09
C PRO A 194 6.24 -24.66 -7.11
N SER A 195 5.46 -24.63 -6.02
CA SER A 195 4.17 -25.34 -5.93
C SER A 195 3.11 -24.81 -6.90
N GLN A 196 3.32 -23.64 -7.48
CA GLN A 196 2.40 -22.96 -8.39
C GLN A 196 3.07 -22.63 -9.74
N GLY A 197 3.83 -23.60 -10.26
CA GLY A 197 4.43 -23.51 -11.60
C GLY A 197 5.57 -22.51 -11.74
N ASN A 198 6.22 -22.14 -10.63
CA ASN A 198 7.29 -21.12 -10.57
C ASN A 198 6.85 -19.71 -10.98
N ARG A 199 5.55 -19.39 -10.91
CA ARG A 199 5.13 -17.98 -10.92
C ARG A 199 5.84 -17.22 -9.80
N THR A 200 6.01 -15.92 -9.98
CA THR A 200 6.76 -15.07 -9.04
C THR A 200 5.87 -14.08 -8.34
N VAL A 201 6.26 -13.71 -7.11
CA VAL A 201 5.66 -12.61 -6.34
C VAL A 201 6.72 -11.62 -5.90
N TYR A 202 6.33 -10.36 -5.72
CA TYR A 202 7.21 -9.37 -5.10
C TYR A 202 7.10 -9.45 -3.58
N VAL A 203 8.22 -9.24 -2.89
CA VAL A 203 8.30 -9.22 -1.43
C VAL A 203 9.08 -7.99 -1.01
N LEU A 204 8.41 -7.04 -0.36
CA LEU A 204 9.05 -5.88 0.27
C LEU A 204 9.30 -6.19 1.74
N LEU A 205 10.56 -6.10 2.17
CA LEU A 205 10.96 -6.32 3.55
C LEU A 205 11.14 -5.00 4.29
N LEU A 206 10.51 -4.91 5.45
CA LEU A 206 10.57 -3.75 6.33
C LEU A 206 11.08 -4.16 7.71
N GLU A 207 11.66 -3.20 8.42
CA GLU A 207 11.92 -3.32 9.85
C GLU A 207 10.63 -3.62 10.63
N HIS A 208 10.72 -4.57 11.56
CA HIS A 208 9.68 -4.77 12.56
C HIS A 208 9.74 -3.65 13.61
N VAL A 209 8.73 -2.78 13.63
CA VAL A 209 8.62 -1.68 14.58
C VAL A 209 8.01 -2.17 15.89
N ALA A 210 8.70 -1.95 17.01
CA ALA A 210 8.12 -2.21 18.33
C ALA A 210 7.03 -1.19 18.66
N GLY A 211 5.88 -1.65 19.14
CA GLY A 211 4.73 -0.80 19.46
C GLY A 211 3.42 -1.44 19.06
N GLN A 212 2.36 -0.64 19.02
CA GLN A 212 1.03 -1.05 18.56
C GLN A 212 0.47 -0.01 17.60
N ASP A 213 -0.26 -0.46 16.58
CA ASP A 213 -1.04 0.48 15.78
C ASP A 213 -2.18 1.09 16.61
N VAL A 214 -2.58 2.31 16.27
CA VAL A 214 -3.49 3.10 17.11
C VAL A 214 -4.84 2.40 17.33
N ARG A 215 -5.30 1.55 16.40
CA ARG A 215 -6.58 0.81 16.59
C ARG A 215 -6.52 -0.19 17.73
N TYR A 216 -5.37 -0.86 17.90
CA TYR A 216 -5.19 -1.83 18.98
C TYR A 216 -4.81 -1.14 20.29
N LEU A 217 -4.10 -0.02 20.20
CA LEU A 217 -3.75 0.80 21.35
C LEU A 217 -4.99 1.48 21.97
N VAL A 218 -5.92 1.91 21.12
CA VAL A 218 -7.21 2.51 21.51
C VAL A 218 -8.35 1.82 20.75
N PRO A 219 -8.80 0.64 21.22
CA PRO A 219 -9.93 -0.04 20.60
C PRO A 219 -11.24 0.75 20.75
N THR A 220 -12.19 0.54 19.83
CA THR A 220 -13.50 1.22 19.77
C THR A 220 -14.28 1.17 21.07
N SER A 221 -14.23 0.04 21.76
CA SER A 221 -14.88 -0.14 23.06
C SER A 221 -14.32 0.78 24.16
N THR A 222 -13.09 1.26 24.02
CA THR A 222 -12.38 2.10 25.00
C THR A 222 -12.06 3.52 24.49
N SER A 223 -12.27 3.78 23.21
CA SER A 223 -12.10 5.09 22.58
C SER A 223 -12.87 6.21 23.32
N PRO A 224 -14.12 6.01 23.79
CA PRO A 224 -14.83 7.02 24.58
C PRO A 224 -14.13 7.40 25.91
N SER A 225 -13.41 6.45 26.52
CA SER A 225 -12.65 6.66 27.77
C SER A 225 -11.26 7.29 27.55
N LEU A 226 -10.79 7.42 26.31
CA LEU A 226 -9.53 8.13 26.01
C LEU A 226 -9.62 9.60 26.45
N CYS A 227 -8.62 10.07 27.21
CA CYS A 227 -8.61 11.44 27.70
C CYS A 227 -8.23 12.43 26.57
N LEU A 228 -8.62 13.70 26.70
CA LEU A 228 -8.37 14.72 25.68
C LEU A 228 -6.86 14.92 25.42
N VAL A 229 -6.05 14.91 26.47
CA VAL A 229 -4.59 15.08 26.36
C VAL A 229 -3.97 14.00 25.47
N HIS A 230 -4.35 12.73 25.65
CA HIS A 230 -3.87 11.63 24.82
C HIS A 230 -4.45 11.66 23.40
N ARG A 231 -5.73 12.03 23.22
CA ARG A 231 -6.33 12.20 21.88
C ARG A 231 -5.53 13.22 21.07
N THR A 232 -5.29 14.39 21.66
CA THR A 232 -4.54 15.48 21.02
C THR A 232 -3.11 15.07 20.73
N ALA A 233 -2.39 14.50 21.70
CA ALA A 233 -0.99 14.10 21.52
C ALA A 233 -0.80 13.05 20.41
N ILE A 234 -1.71 12.07 20.29
CA ILE A 234 -1.65 11.06 19.23
C ILE A 234 -1.91 11.69 17.85
N VAL A 235 -2.91 12.56 17.73
CA VAL A 235 -3.22 13.25 16.47
C VAL A 235 -2.10 14.20 16.07
N ASP A 236 -1.53 14.95 17.02
CA ASP A 236 -0.39 15.83 16.77
C ASP A 236 0.82 15.03 16.26
N ALA A 237 1.13 13.89 16.88
CA ALA A 237 2.20 13.00 16.42
C ALA A 237 1.93 12.45 15.01
N ALA A 238 0.67 12.15 14.66
CA ALA A 238 0.30 11.69 13.34
C ALA A 238 0.49 12.79 12.28
N VAL A 239 0.01 14.01 12.55
CA VAL A 239 0.11 15.16 11.64
C VAL A 239 1.56 15.60 11.44
N ASN A 240 2.37 15.60 12.50
CA ASN A 240 3.80 15.91 12.40
C ASN A 240 4.51 14.94 11.44
N VAL A 241 4.31 13.62 11.63
CA VAL A 241 4.89 12.60 10.75
C VAL A 241 4.38 12.72 9.32
N PHE A 242 3.08 12.96 9.11
CA PHE A 242 2.51 13.20 7.79
C PHE A 242 3.19 14.36 7.07
N TYR A 243 3.42 15.46 7.78
CA TYR A 243 4.05 16.64 7.20
C TYR A 243 5.51 16.38 6.82
N ASP A 244 6.28 15.72 7.70
CA ASP A 244 7.67 15.36 7.40
C ASP A 244 7.77 14.43 6.17
N ILE A 245 6.81 13.51 6.03
CA ILE A 245 6.66 12.64 4.86
C ILE A 245 6.32 13.44 3.59
N LEU A 246 5.40 14.41 3.69
CA LEU A 246 5.04 15.32 2.60
C LEU A 246 6.24 16.14 2.11
N MET A 247 7.06 16.65 3.04
CA MET A 247 8.29 17.40 2.73
C MET A 247 9.34 16.56 1.98
N CYS A 248 9.24 15.24 2.04
CA CYS A 248 10.05 14.33 1.23
C CYS A 248 9.46 14.04 -0.16
N GLY A 249 8.38 14.72 -0.55
CA GLY A 249 7.69 14.51 -1.83
C GLY A 249 6.85 13.23 -1.87
N VAL A 250 6.33 12.79 -0.72
CA VAL A 250 5.43 11.64 -0.61
C VAL A 250 4.14 12.10 0.06
N LYS A 251 3.01 12.03 -0.64
CA LYS A 251 1.71 12.38 -0.05
C LYS A 251 0.98 11.10 0.35
N GLN A 252 0.94 10.85 1.65
CA GLN A 252 0.18 9.72 2.22
C GLN A 252 -1.32 9.95 2.05
N ARG A 253 -2.02 9.02 1.39
CA ARG A 253 -3.47 9.08 1.18
C ARG A 253 -4.27 8.32 2.24
N ASP A 254 -3.61 7.46 3.01
CA ASP A 254 -4.26 6.58 3.98
C ASP A 254 -3.74 6.85 5.40
N MET A 255 -4.02 8.05 5.90
CA MET A 255 -3.78 8.47 7.29
C MET A 255 -4.78 7.83 8.26
N ALA A 256 -5.08 6.55 8.07
CA ALA A 256 -5.94 5.81 8.98
C ALA A 256 -5.14 5.36 10.22
N PRO A 257 -5.78 5.22 11.39
CA PRO A 257 -5.10 4.83 12.63
C PRO A 257 -4.33 3.50 12.55
N ARG A 258 -4.75 2.60 11.65
CA ARG A 258 -4.06 1.33 11.35
C ARG A 258 -2.64 1.50 10.81
N ASN A 259 -2.36 2.65 10.22
CA ASN A 259 -1.09 2.94 9.55
C ASN A 259 -0.15 3.76 10.45
N LEU A 260 -0.51 4.00 11.70
CA LEU A 260 0.36 4.67 12.67
C LEU A 260 0.65 3.74 13.84
N ILE A 261 1.92 3.38 14.03
CA ILE A 261 2.40 2.63 15.20
C ILE A 261 2.92 3.62 16.23
N ILE A 262 2.47 3.49 17.48
CA ILE A 262 3.04 4.23 18.62
C ILE A 262 4.04 3.32 19.33
N ARG A 263 5.28 3.80 19.48
CA ARG A 263 6.33 3.07 20.22
C ARG A 263 6.04 3.14 21.73
N PRO A 264 6.40 2.08 22.48
CA PRO A 264 6.27 2.13 23.93
C PRO A 264 7.19 3.22 24.50
N PRO A 265 6.71 4.03 25.46
CA PRO A 265 7.51 5.06 26.08
C PRO A 265 8.60 4.42 26.97
N LYS A 266 9.57 5.24 27.39
CA LYS A 266 10.50 4.83 28.43
C LYS A 266 9.73 4.56 29.73
N PRO A 267 10.04 3.47 30.47
CA PRO A 267 9.37 3.20 31.73
C PRO A 267 9.53 4.36 32.71
N SER A 268 8.41 4.99 33.08
CA SER A 268 8.35 6.11 34.02
C SER A 268 8.00 5.68 35.45
N GLY A 269 7.46 4.47 35.63
CA GLY A 269 7.00 3.95 36.93
C GLY A 269 5.70 4.59 37.44
N ALA A 270 5.13 5.57 36.73
CA ALA A 270 3.89 6.27 37.06
C ALA A 270 2.98 6.39 35.82
N PRO A 271 1.65 6.51 35.99
CA PRO A 271 0.75 6.84 34.89
C PRO A 271 1.08 8.22 34.29
N PHE A 272 0.87 8.36 32.99
CA PHE A 272 1.01 9.60 32.22
C PHE A 272 -0.25 10.48 32.27
N CYS A 273 -1.34 10.00 32.88
CA CYS A 273 -2.51 10.82 33.18
C CYS A 273 -3.27 10.29 34.40
N ASP A 274 -4.06 11.16 35.04
CA ASP A 274 -4.84 10.83 36.24
C ASP A 274 -6.18 10.14 35.94
N LYS A 275 -6.62 10.11 34.67
CA LYS A 275 -7.87 9.47 34.27
C LYS A 275 -7.74 7.94 34.36
N GLU A 276 -8.36 7.33 35.38
CA GLU A 276 -8.19 5.91 35.69
C GLU A 276 -8.64 4.96 34.58
N ASP A 277 -9.71 5.31 33.86
CA ASP A 277 -10.28 4.54 32.76
C ASP A 277 -9.62 4.83 31.40
N CYS A 278 -8.61 5.70 31.34
CA CYS A 278 -7.91 5.99 30.08
C CYS A 278 -7.10 4.76 29.62
N PRO A 279 -7.37 4.18 28.43
CA PRO A 279 -6.78 2.92 27.99
C PRO A 279 -5.26 2.99 27.80
N VAL A 280 -4.73 4.20 27.56
CA VAL A 280 -3.31 4.43 27.28
C VAL A 280 -2.56 5.12 28.42
N ARG A 281 -3.18 5.21 29.60
CA ARG A 281 -2.63 5.96 30.75
C ARG A 281 -1.20 5.56 31.13
N CYS A 282 -0.76 4.34 30.81
CA CYS A 282 0.57 3.82 31.12
C CYS A 282 1.40 3.47 29.86
N SER A 283 0.82 3.59 28.67
CA SER A 283 1.44 3.14 27.41
C SER A 283 1.71 4.27 26.42
N VAL A 284 1.25 5.48 26.69
CA VAL A 284 1.54 6.67 25.87
C VAL A 284 1.92 7.83 26.77
N ASP A 285 3.12 8.35 26.54
CA ASP A 285 3.59 9.62 27.11
C ASP A 285 3.11 10.77 26.21
N PRO A 286 2.14 11.59 26.65
CA PRO A 286 1.58 12.65 25.82
C PRO A 286 2.61 13.75 25.50
N ASP A 287 3.68 13.88 26.28
CA ASP A 287 4.73 14.87 26.05
C ASP A 287 5.80 14.38 25.08
N ASN A 288 5.86 13.07 24.80
CA ASN A 288 6.84 12.45 23.91
C ASN A 288 6.28 11.23 23.17
N VAL A 289 5.28 11.46 22.32
CA VAL A 289 4.69 10.41 21.47
C VAL A 289 5.62 10.09 20.30
N GLU A 290 6.31 8.95 20.37
CA GLU A 290 7.10 8.42 19.27
C GLU A 290 6.21 7.62 18.31
N SER A 291 5.92 8.17 17.13
CA SER A 291 5.05 7.57 16.13
C SER A 291 5.80 7.14 14.87
N VAL A 292 5.29 6.09 14.21
CA VAL A 292 5.83 5.55 12.96
C VAL A 292 4.70 5.34 11.97
N MET A 293 4.77 6.02 10.83
CA MET A 293 3.87 5.79 9.71
C MET A 293 4.32 4.58 8.91
N ILE A 294 3.37 3.69 8.60
CA ILE A 294 3.56 2.51 7.78
C ILE A 294 2.63 2.54 6.57
N ASP A 295 2.80 1.59 5.66
CA ASP A 295 1.92 1.35 4.52
C ASP A 295 1.85 2.52 3.52
N PHE A 296 2.75 2.52 2.53
CA PHE A 296 2.84 3.58 1.51
C PHE A 296 2.33 3.17 0.13
N GLU A 297 1.66 2.00 0.03
CA GLU A 297 1.13 1.46 -1.23
C GLU A 297 0.22 2.45 -1.97
N GLY A 298 -0.61 3.20 -1.23
CA GLY A 298 -1.55 4.17 -1.77
C GLY A 298 -1.03 5.61 -1.90
N SER A 299 0.25 5.87 -1.64
CA SER A 299 0.80 7.23 -1.62
C SER A 299 0.95 7.82 -3.03
N GLU A 300 0.84 9.14 -3.13
CA GLU A 300 1.26 9.89 -4.33
C GLU A 300 2.71 10.32 -4.19
N LEU A 301 3.40 10.41 -5.32
CA LEU A 301 4.77 10.90 -5.40
C LEU A 301 4.75 12.25 -6.08
N TRP A 302 5.13 13.29 -5.34
CA TRP A 302 5.16 14.67 -5.82
C TRP A 302 6.62 15.09 -5.98
N ASP A 303 6.92 15.97 -6.94
CA ASP A 303 8.21 16.64 -6.86
C ASP A 303 8.27 17.39 -5.51
N PRO A 304 9.40 17.35 -4.78
CA PRO A 304 9.49 18.02 -3.48
C PRO A 304 9.25 19.52 -3.69
N ASP A 305 8.01 19.94 -3.46
CA ASP A 305 7.57 21.26 -3.88
C ASP A 305 8.02 22.30 -2.86
N HIS A 306 8.51 23.44 -3.35
CA HIS A 306 9.09 24.47 -2.51
C HIS A 306 8.05 25.44 -1.92
N GLU A 307 6.76 25.14 -2.01
CA GLU A 307 5.69 26.06 -1.56
C GLU A 307 5.41 26.01 -0.05
N PHE A 308 6.00 25.05 0.68
CA PHE A 308 5.74 24.81 2.11
C PHE A 308 6.80 25.40 3.08
N TYR A 309 7.75 26.23 2.61
CA TYR A 309 8.84 26.72 3.48
C TYR A 309 8.42 27.79 4.49
N ASP A 310 7.30 28.49 4.30
CA ASP A 310 6.92 29.52 5.26
C ASP A 310 6.21 28.87 6.47
N GLU A 311 6.79 29.12 7.65
CA GLU A 311 6.37 28.53 8.92
C GLU A 311 4.91 28.88 9.27
N GLN A 312 4.40 30.01 8.78
CA GLN A 312 3.04 30.47 9.05
C GLN A 312 2.00 29.67 8.25
N THR A 313 2.28 29.38 6.98
CA THR A 313 1.46 28.51 6.13
C THR A 313 1.51 27.09 6.66
N ARG A 314 2.70 26.58 7.02
CA ARG A 314 2.84 25.26 7.67
C ARG A 314 1.93 25.14 8.88
N GLU A 315 2.01 26.06 9.83
CA GLU A 315 1.18 25.95 11.04
C GLU A 315 -0.32 26.12 10.76
N ARG A 316 -0.69 26.93 9.77
CA ARG A 316 -2.10 27.04 9.36
C ARG A 316 -2.63 25.71 8.82
N GLU A 317 -1.87 25.06 7.95
CA GLU A 317 -2.26 23.78 7.36
C GLU A 317 -2.24 22.64 8.39
N MET A 318 -1.20 22.57 9.22
CA MET A 318 -1.12 21.58 10.29
C MET A 318 -2.28 21.74 11.28
N ARG A 319 -2.70 22.96 11.61
CA ARG A 319 -3.90 23.19 12.45
C ARG A 319 -5.16 22.63 11.79
N ALA A 320 -5.38 22.90 10.51
CA ALA A 320 -6.54 22.37 9.79
C ALA A 320 -6.56 20.83 9.77
N LEU A 321 -5.40 20.21 9.52
CA LEU A 321 -5.26 18.74 9.54
C LEU A 321 -5.49 18.16 10.94
N ARG A 322 -5.00 18.81 12.00
CA ARG A 322 -5.26 18.38 13.39
C ARG A 322 -6.76 18.36 13.68
N GLU A 323 -7.47 19.42 13.31
CA GLU A 323 -8.93 19.49 13.48
C GLU A 323 -9.66 18.40 12.69
N GLU A 324 -9.29 18.21 11.41
CA GLU A 324 -9.87 17.18 10.55
C GLU A 324 -9.65 15.77 11.11
N TYR A 325 -8.41 15.41 11.46
CA TYR A 325 -8.09 14.07 11.96
C TYR A 325 -8.61 13.84 13.38
N MET A 326 -8.72 14.88 14.22
CA MET A 326 -9.37 14.76 15.52
C MET A 326 -10.83 14.33 15.36
N GLU A 327 -11.56 14.91 14.41
CA GLU A 327 -12.93 14.50 14.09
C GLU A 327 -12.95 13.10 13.44
N ASP A 328 -12.16 12.88 12.38
CA ASP A 328 -12.22 11.65 11.60
C ASP A 328 -11.81 10.40 12.38
N TRP A 329 -10.81 10.51 13.25
CA TRP A 329 -10.31 9.37 14.03
C TRP A 329 -11.24 9.07 15.19
N TRP A 330 -11.63 10.08 15.98
CA TRP A 330 -12.30 9.84 17.26
C TRP A 330 -13.84 9.94 17.20
N TYR A 331 -14.39 10.63 16.20
CA TYR A 331 -15.84 10.93 16.15
C TYR A 331 -16.50 10.62 14.79
N GLY A 332 -15.70 10.38 13.75
CA GLY A 332 -16.13 10.35 12.36
C GLY A 332 -15.76 9.08 11.60
N LYS A 333 -15.18 9.25 10.40
CA LYS A 333 -15.03 8.24 9.34
C LYS A 333 -14.33 6.95 9.76
N TYR A 334 -13.29 7.04 10.57
CA TYR A 334 -12.57 5.87 11.04
C TYR A 334 -13.17 5.33 12.33
N GLY A 335 -13.81 6.21 13.11
CA GLY A 335 -14.58 5.88 14.30
C GLY A 335 -13.91 4.78 15.11
N ILE A 336 -12.59 4.91 15.30
CA ILE A 336 -11.83 3.86 15.95
C ILE A 336 -12.29 3.67 17.36
#